data_AF-A0A1H6L4M4-F1
#
_entry.id   AF-A0A1H6L4M4-F1
#
_cell.length_a   1.000
_cell.length_b   1.000
_cell.length_c   1.000
_cell.angle_alpha   90.00
_cell.angle_beta   90.00
_cell.angle_gamma   90.00
#
_symmetry.space_group_name_H-M   'P 1'
#
loop_
_entity.id
_entity.type
_entity.pdbx_description
1 polymer ?
#
loop_
_entity_poly.entity_id
_entity_poly.type
_entity_poly.pdbx_seq_one_letter_code
_entity_poly.pdbx_strand_id
1 'polypeptide(L)'
;MLTHKVRTYSVHSPAPKTALYILSRGRNAGKPMFEPCPNCHIIYVNSDEEREVYYWTFYALWKHGFFHPHLCGSVIEMLRLCDLKTLMRNFIQPAFQKSCKTPEMVNKIKATYELEQNLLAQSMKVSELRDVLVRKYYFSI
;
A
#
# COMPACT_ATOMS: atom_id res chain seq x y z
N MET A 1 23.43 5.14 4.12
CA MET A 1 23.27 3.88 3.37
C MET A 1 21.88 3.32 3.61
N LEU A 2 21.35 2.50 2.69
CA LEU A 2 20.08 1.78 2.92
C LEU A 2 20.32 0.64 3.91
N THR A 3 19.50 0.57 4.96
CA THR A 3 19.57 -0.53 5.93
C THR A 3 19.00 -1.84 5.37
N HIS A 4 17.96 -1.74 4.55
CA HIS A 4 17.28 -2.90 3.97
C HIS A 4 17.65 -3.12 2.51
N LYS A 5 17.79 -4.38 2.10
CA LYS A 5 18.00 -4.74 0.70
C LYS A 5 16.71 -4.48 -0.08
N VAL A 6 16.83 -3.85 -1.26
CA VAL A 6 15.69 -3.54 -2.13
C VAL A 6 15.98 -3.96 -3.56
N ARG A 7 15.07 -4.74 -4.16
CA ARG A 7 15.19 -5.22 -5.56
C ARG A 7 13.84 -5.17 -6.27
N THR A 8 13.86 -5.29 -7.59
CA THR A 8 12.63 -5.60 -8.34
C THR A 8 12.30 -7.09 -8.19
N TYR A 9 11.03 -7.42 -8.03
CA TYR A 9 10.57 -8.80 -7.99
C TYR A 9 10.82 -9.50 -9.33
N SER A 10 11.26 -10.75 -9.27
CA SER A 10 11.43 -11.62 -10.42
C SER A 10 10.88 -12.99 -10.04
N VAL A 11 10.03 -13.55 -10.91
CA VAL A 11 9.37 -14.85 -10.71
C VAL A 11 10.39 -15.99 -10.60
N HIS A 12 11.54 -15.86 -11.27
CA HIS A 12 12.62 -16.84 -11.24
C HIS A 12 13.46 -16.81 -9.95
N SER A 13 13.25 -15.80 -9.11
CA SER A 13 13.93 -15.72 -7.82
C SER A 13 13.05 -16.25 -6.70
N PRO A 14 13.60 -16.99 -5.73
CA PRO A 14 12.83 -17.39 -4.56
C PRO A 14 12.30 -16.15 -3.84
N ALA A 15 11.00 -16.20 -3.51
CA ALA A 15 10.32 -15.20 -2.69
C ALA A 15 10.72 -15.46 -1.22
N PRO A 16 11.47 -14.56 -0.57
CA PRO A 16 11.82 -14.74 0.84
C PRO A 16 10.55 -14.66 1.71
N LYS A 17 10.52 -15.46 2.78
CA LYS A 17 9.37 -15.57 3.68
C LYS A 17 9.04 -14.23 4.37
N THR A 18 10.06 -13.45 4.70
CA THR A 18 9.97 -12.13 5.32
C THR A 18 10.30 -11.02 4.31
N ALA A 19 9.37 -10.76 3.39
CA ALA A 19 9.45 -9.64 2.47
C ALA A 19 8.17 -8.81 2.48
N LEU A 20 8.36 -7.52 2.17
CA LEU A 20 7.28 -6.61 1.83
C LEU A 20 7.35 -6.29 0.34
N TYR A 21 6.22 -6.35 -0.34
CA TYR A 21 6.12 -6.10 -1.77
C TYR A 21 5.45 -4.75 -2.01
N ILE A 22 6.06 -3.88 -2.80
CA ILE A 22 5.57 -2.55 -3.12
C ILE A 22 5.20 -2.50 -4.60
N LEU A 23 3.95 -2.22 -4.93
CA LEU A 23 3.53 -2.11 -6.33
C LEU A 23 4.30 -1.00 -7.03
N SER A 24 4.85 -1.27 -8.21
CA SER A 24 5.70 -0.30 -8.93
C SER A 24 4.98 0.41 -10.08
N ARG A 25 3.84 -0.08 -10.56
CA ARG A 25 3.16 0.47 -11.75
C ARG A 25 1.70 0.87 -11.48
N GLY A 26 1.25 1.86 -12.26
CA GLY A 26 -0.11 2.38 -12.29
C GLY A 26 -0.42 3.37 -11.18
N ARG A 27 -1.67 3.81 -11.12
CA ARG A 27 -2.16 4.77 -10.11
C ARG A 27 -2.05 4.26 -8.66
N ASN A 28 -1.86 2.96 -8.47
CA ASN A 28 -1.66 2.33 -7.17
C ASN A 28 -0.17 2.13 -6.82
N ALA A 29 0.76 2.68 -7.60
CA ALA A 29 2.18 2.57 -7.32
C ALA A 29 2.51 3.09 -5.90
N GLY A 30 3.37 2.36 -5.19
CA GLY A 30 3.66 2.60 -3.77
C GLY A 30 2.79 1.78 -2.80
N LYS A 31 1.71 1.13 -3.27
CA LYS A 31 0.86 0.29 -2.42
C LYS A 31 1.66 -0.90 -1.84
N PRO A 32 1.66 -1.09 -0.51
CA PRO A 32 2.29 -2.27 0.10
C PRO A 32 1.39 -3.51 -0.01
N MET A 33 2.03 -4.67 -0.09
CA MET A 33 1.41 -6.00 -0.21
C MET A 33 2.27 -7.02 0.52
N PHE A 34 1.63 -8.04 1.10
CA PHE A 34 2.32 -9.18 1.72
C PHE A 34 2.65 -10.29 0.71
N GLU A 35 1.89 -10.35 -0.38
CA GLU A 35 2.08 -11.33 -1.44
C GLU A 35 2.79 -10.70 -2.65
N PRO A 36 3.63 -11.47 -3.35
CA PRO A 36 4.27 -11.01 -4.57
C PRO A 36 3.25 -10.79 -5.68
N CYS A 37 3.49 -9.76 -6.50
CA CYS A 37 2.67 -9.45 -7.68
C CYS A 37 3.60 -9.08 -8.85
N PRO A 38 3.22 -9.34 -10.11
CA PRO A 38 3.92 -8.75 -11.25
C PRO A 38 4.09 -7.23 -11.07
N ASN A 39 5.24 -6.69 -11.48
CA ASN A 39 5.54 -5.26 -11.33
C ASN A 39 5.52 -4.77 -9.87
N CYS A 40 6.24 -5.46 -8.98
CA CYS A 40 6.50 -4.96 -7.63
C CYS A 40 8.00 -4.89 -7.32
N HIS A 41 8.33 -4.07 -6.32
CA HIS A 41 9.64 -4.06 -5.68
C HIS A 41 9.56 -4.85 -4.38
N ILE A 42 10.62 -5.60 -4.06
CA ILE A 42 10.76 -6.34 -2.81
C ILE A 42 11.66 -5.56 -1.87
N ILE A 43 11.20 -5.39 -0.64
CA ILE A 43 11.98 -4.94 0.50
C ILE A 43 12.17 -6.16 1.42
N TYR A 44 13.42 -6.51 1.68
CA TYR A 44 13.74 -7.59 2.61
C TYR A 44 13.63 -7.09 4.04
N VAL A 45 12.97 -7.88 4.89
CA VAL A 45 12.74 -7.53 6.29
C VAL A 45 13.23 -8.68 7.18
N ASN A 46 13.73 -8.36 8.37
CA ASN A 46 14.37 -9.33 9.25
C ASN A 46 13.39 -10.06 10.18
N SER A 47 12.27 -9.42 10.55
CA SER A 47 11.23 -10.02 11.40
C SER A 47 9.82 -9.77 10.87
N ASP A 48 8.86 -10.62 11.28
CA ASP A 48 7.45 -10.45 10.91
C ASP A 48 6.81 -9.23 11.60
N GLU A 49 7.26 -8.88 12.80
CA GLU A 49 6.83 -7.68 13.52
C GLU A 49 7.25 -6.40 12.77
N GLU A 50 8.51 -6.33 12.34
CA GLU A 50 8.99 -5.22 11.50
C GLU A 50 8.22 -5.16 10.18
N ARG A 51 7.92 -6.32 9.58
CA ARG A 51 7.18 -6.40 8.32
C ARG A 51 5.80 -5.76 8.46
N GLU A 52 5.10 -6.00 9.56
CA GLU A 52 3.79 -5.40 9.81
C GLU A 52 3.88 -3.88 10.01
N VAL A 53 4.82 -3.40 10.85
CA VAL A 53 5.02 -1.96 11.07
C VAL A 53 5.38 -1.24 9.76
N TYR A 54 6.23 -1.86 8.94
CA TYR A 54 6.65 -1.30 7.66
C TYR A 54 5.51 -1.29 6.65
N TYR A 55 4.68 -2.33 6.63
CA TYR A 55 3.47 -2.38 5.82
C TYR A 55 2.57 -1.19 6.12
N TRP A 56 2.22 -0.95 7.38
CA TRP A 56 1.32 0.14 7.76
C TRP A 56 1.92 1.52 7.54
N THR A 57 3.24 1.65 7.68
CA THR A 57 3.95 2.91 7.36
C THR A 57 3.88 3.20 5.87
N PHE A 58 4.17 2.21 5.01
CA PHE A 58 4.01 2.36 3.56
C PHE A 58 2.56 2.60 3.16
N TYR A 59 1.61 1.95 3.84
CA TYR A 59 0.19 2.10 3.57
C TYR A 59 -0.26 3.54 3.81
N ALA A 60 0.15 4.13 4.92
CA ALA A 60 -0.14 5.53 5.24
C ALA A 60 0.45 6.49 4.20
N LEU A 61 1.72 6.29 3.80
CA LEU A 61 2.36 7.10 2.75
C LEU A 61 1.65 6.96 1.40
N TRP A 62 1.26 5.73 1.04
CA TRP A 62 0.54 5.46 -0.19
C TRP A 62 -0.85 6.09 -0.20
N LYS A 63 -1.63 5.93 0.88
CA LYS A 63 -2.95 6.54 1.01
C LYS A 63 -2.92 8.07 1.00
N HIS A 64 -1.87 8.67 1.54
CA HIS A 64 -1.63 10.11 1.43
C HIS A 64 -1.30 10.56 -0.01
N GLY A 65 -0.90 9.63 -0.89
CA GLY A 65 -0.45 9.97 -2.24
C GLY A 65 0.99 10.45 -2.33
N PHE A 66 1.81 10.16 -1.30
CA PHE A 66 3.23 10.58 -1.22
C PHE A 66 4.04 10.19 -2.45
N PHE A 67 3.71 9.05 -3.08
CA PHE A 67 4.47 8.54 -4.21
C PHE A 67 4.12 9.21 -5.55
N HIS A 68 2.94 9.83 -5.69
CA HIS A 68 2.46 10.37 -6.97
C HIS A 68 3.43 11.37 -7.63
N PRO A 69 4.00 12.36 -6.90
CA PRO A 69 4.97 13.30 -7.49
C PRO A 69 6.28 12.65 -7.95
N HIS A 70 6.56 11.42 -7.50
CA HIS A 70 7.77 10.68 -7.81
C HIS A 70 7.55 9.60 -8.86
N LEU A 71 6.33 9.44 -9.37
CA LEU A 71 6.04 8.51 -10.46
C LEU A 71 6.54 9.10 -11.78
N CYS A 72 7.08 8.22 -12.63
CA CYS A 72 7.57 8.56 -13.96
C CYS A 72 6.74 7.83 -15.03
N GLY A 73 6.70 8.38 -16.24
CA GLY A 73 6.03 7.76 -17.39
C GLY A 73 4.79 8.54 -17.84
N SER A 74 4.62 8.66 -19.14
CA SER A 74 3.54 9.46 -19.75
C SER A 74 2.23 8.69 -19.87
N VAL A 75 2.30 7.42 -20.27
CA VAL A 75 1.10 6.56 -20.47
C VAL A 75 0.79 5.75 -19.23
N ILE A 76 1.83 5.18 -18.59
CA ILE A 76 1.69 4.38 -17.37
C ILE A 76 2.69 4.92 -16.35
N GLU A 77 2.16 5.51 -15.28
CA GLU A 77 2.93 5.96 -14.14
C GLU A 77 3.65 4.78 -13.47
N MET A 78 4.92 4.96 -13.16
CA MET A 78 5.79 3.93 -12.59
C MET A 78 6.72 4.53 -11.55
N LEU A 79 6.78 3.90 -10.39
CA LEU A 79 7.80 4.11 -9.39
C LEU A 79 9.03 3.30 -9.78
N ARG A 80 10.13 3.96 -10.17
CA ARG A 80 11.37 3.25 -10.53
C ARG A 80 12.11 2.80 -9.27
N LEU A 81 12.88 1.73 -9.39
CA LEU A 81 13.68 1.20 -8.27
C LEU A 81 14.69 2.23 -7.74
N CYS A 82 15.30 3.03 -8.62
CA CYS A 82 16.24 4.08 -8.22
C CYS A 82 15.56 5.16 -7.38
N ASP A 83 14.35 5.57 -7.78
CA ASP A 83 13.57 6.60 -7.09
C ASP A 83 13.11 6.07 -5.73
N LEU A 84 12.57 4.84 -5.69
CA LEU A 84 12.22 4.17 -4.44
C LEU A 84 13.42 4.08 -3.48
N LYS A 85 14.61 3.69 -3.96
CA LYS A 85 15.82 3.65 -3.14
C LYS A 85 16.21 5.02 -2.57
N THR A 86 16.01 6.09 -3.34
CA THR A 86 16.26 7.47 -2.89
C THR A 86 15.24 7.91 -1.84
N LEU A 87 13.95 7.68 -2.09
CA LEU A 87 12.88 7.95 -1.13
C LEU A 87 13.08 7.16 0.17
N MET A 88 13.52 5.91 0.05
CA MET A 88 13.81 5.07 1.20
C MET A 88 14.91 5.64 2.09
N ARG A 89 16.00 6.13 1.51
CA ARG A 89 17.10 6.75 2.27
C ARG A 89 16.66 8.04 2.96
N ASN A 90 15.89 8.88 2.26
CA ASN A 90 15.64 10.25 2.70
C ASN A 90 14.43 10.36 3.65
N PHE A 91 13.38 9.58 3.41
CA PHE A 91 12.09 9.74 4.09
C PHE A 91 11.59 8.47 4.77
N ILE A 92 11.63 7.32 4.07
CA ILE A 92 10.94 6.11 4.55
C ILE A 92 11.72 5.43 5.68
N GLN A 93 13.05 5.37 5.61
CA GLN A 93 13.86 4.78 6.67
C GLN A 93 13.75 5.55 8.01
N PRO A 94 13.81 6.90 8.04
CA PRO A 94 13.45 7.67 9.23
C PRO A 94 12.03 7.41 9.72
N ALA A 95 11.06 7.30 8.79
CA ALA A 95 9.67 7.00 9.14
C ALA A 95 9.54 5.62 9.79
N PHE A 96 10.23 4.60 9.29
CA PHE A 96 10.27 3.27 9.89
C PHE A 96 10.82 3.30 11.32
N GLN A 97 11.93 3.98 11.54
CA GLN A 97 12.51 4.11 12.87
C GLN A 97 11.53 4.81 13.84
N LYS A 98 10.80 5.81 13.36
CA LYS A 98 9.77 6.49 14.15
C LYS A 98 8.57 5.57 14.44
N SER A 99 8.07 4.85 13.44
CA SER A 99 6.96 3.90 13.61
C SER A 99 7.31 2.76 14.57
N CYS A 100 8.54 2.25 14.55
CA CYS A 100 9.00 1.25 15.53
C CYS A 100 9.05 1.80 16.96
N LYS A 101 9.35 3.09 17.15
CA LYS A 101 9.40 3.73 18.48
C LYS A 101 8.01 4.14 19.00
N THR A 102 7.03 4.31 18.10
CA THR A 102 5.70 4.83 18.45
C THR A 102 4.62 3.88 17.92
N PRO A 103 4.37 2.73 18.61
CA PRO A 103 3.37 1.75 18.17
C PRO A 103 1.95 2.32 18.15
N GLU A 104 1.65 3.33 18.98
CA GLU A 104 0.37 4.02 18.98
C GLU A 104 0.01 4.64 17.62
N MET A 105 1.01 5.12 16.87
CA MET A 105 0.78 5.70 15.54
C MET A 105 0.27 4.64 14.56
N VAL A 106 0.85 3.44 14.59
CA VAL A 106 0.42 2.32 13.76
C VAL A 106 -1.00 1.88 14.13
N ASN A 107 -1.32 1.84 15.42
CA ASN A 107 -2.67 1.49 15.88
C ASN A 107 -3.72 2.50 15.41
N LYS A 108 -3.41 3.81 15.42
CA LYS A 108 -4.30 4.85 14.86
C LYS A 108 -4.51 4.68 13.35
N ILE A 109 -3.46 4.32 12.60
CA ILE A 109 -3.57 4.04 11.16
C ILE A 109 -4.48 2.83 10.92
N LYS A 110 -4.30 1.74 11.68
CA LYS A 110 -5.16 0.54 11.61
C LYS A 110 -6.64 0.87 11.91
N ALA A 111 -6.90 1.59 12.99
CA ALA A 111 -8.26 2.00 13.37
C ALA A 111 -8.92 2.86 12.27
N THR A 112 -8.15 3.76 11.64
CA THR A 112 -8.64 4.57 10.52
C THR A 112 -8.98 3.71 9.31
N TYR A 113 -8.15 2.71 9.01
CA TYR A 113 -8.43 1.75 7.94
C TYR A 113 -9.70 0.94 8.20
N GLU A 114 -9.91 0.44 9.41
CA GLU A 114 -11.13 -0.30 9.79
C GLU A 114 -12.38 0.57 9.64
N LEU A 115 -12.30 1.83 10.06
CA LEU A 115 -13.39 2.79 9.87
C LEU A 115 -13.68 3.04 8.37
N GLU A 116 -12.65 3.19 7.55
CA GLU A 116 -12.79 3.33 6.09
C GLU A 116 -13.52 2.11 5.49
N GLN A 117 -13.15 0.89 5.87
CA GLN A 117 -13.81 -0.33 5.40
C GLN A 117 -15.29 -0.39 5.83
N ASN A 118 -15.60 -0.01 7.06
CA ASN A 118 -16.98 0.03 7.56
C ASN A 118 -17.83 1.04 6.77
N LEU A 119 -17.29 2.22 6.48
CA LEU A 119 -18.00 3.25 5.69
C LEU A 119 -18.21 2.79 4.25
N LEU A 120 -17.23 2.14 3.62
CA LEU A 120 -17.39 1.55 2.30
C LEU A 120 -18.48 0.47 2.27
N ALA A 121 -18.51 -0.40 3.28
CA ALA A 121 -19.56 -1.41 3.41
C ALA A 121 -20.96 -0.78 3.57
N GLN A 122 -21.08 0.29 4.36
CA GLN A 122 -22.32 1.04 4.47
C GLN A 122 -22.71 1.70 3.14
N SER A 123 -21.76 2.30 2.43
CA SER A 123 -22.01 2.90 1.11
C SER A 123 -22.50 1.87 0.08
N MET A 124 -21.98 0.64 0.11
CA MET A 124 -22.46 -0.45 -0.77
C MET A 124 -23.91 -0.80 -0.49
N LYS A 125 -24.30 -0.92 0.79
CA LYS A 125 -25.70 -1.17 1.19
C LYS A 125 -26.64 -0.06 0.73
N VAL A 126 -26.19 1.19 0.78
CA VAL A 126 -26.98 2.32 0.26
C VAL A 126 -27.16 2.22 -1.25
N SER A 127 -26.12 1.82 -1.99
CA SER A 127 -26.25 1.59 -3.44
C SER A 127 -27.24 0.48 -3.75
N GLU A 128 -27.19 -0.63 -3.01
CA GLU A 128 -28.14 -1.75 -3.18
C GLU A 128 -29.59 -1.31 -2.88
N LEU A 129 -29.80 -0.54 -1.81
CA LEU A 129 -31.12 0.01 -1.48
C LEU A 129 -31.65 0.87 -2.63
N ARG A 130 -30.81 1.74 -3.21
CA ARG A 130 -31.19 2.55 -4.37
C ARG A 130 -31.61 1.68 -5.55
N ASP A 131 -30.87 0.61 -5.84
CA ASP A 131 -31.19 -0.29 -6.95
C ASP A 131 -32.52 -1.02 -6.73
N VAL A 132 -32.80 -1.45 -5.49
CA VAL A 132 -34.09 -2.05 -5.10
C VAL A 132 -35.24 -1.06 -5.25
N LEU A 133 -35.06 0.19 -4.81
CA LEU A 133 -36.07 1.24 -4.95
C LEU A 133 -36.39 1.51 -6.42
N VAL A 134 -35.36 1.61 -7.27
CA VAL A 134 -35.56 1.81 -8.71
C VAL A 134 -36.35 0.66 -9.31
N ARG A 135 -35.98 -0.58 -9.00
CA ARG A 135 -36.69 -1.77 -9.49
C ARG A 135 -38.16 -1.78 -9.04
N LYS A 136 -38.42 -1.46 -7.77
CA LYS A 136 -39.76 -1.47 -7.19
C LYS A 136 -40.69 -0.40 -7.75
N TYR A 137 -40.19 0.80 -8.01
CA TYR A 137 -41.05 1.93 -8.41
C TYR A 137 -41.13 2.14 -9.92
N TYR A 138 -40.08 1.78 -10.67
CA TYR A 138 -40.01 2.07 -12.10
C TYR A 138 -40.01 0.83 -13.00
N PHE A 139 -39.64 -0.36 -12.48
CA PHE A 139 -39.55 -1.58 -13.29
C PHE A 139 -40.56 -2.66 -12.94
N SER A 140 -41.40 -2.49 -11.90
CA SER A 140 -42.57 -3.35 -11.73
C SER A 140 -43.72 -2.80 -12.59
N ILE A 141 -44.05 -3.52 -13.67
CA ILE A 141 -45.31 -3.37 -14.41
C ILE A 141 -46.41 -4.13 -13.65
#